data_AF-A0A662W540-F1
#
_entry.id   AF-A0A662W540-F1
#
_cell.length_a   1.000
_cell.length_b   1.000
_cell.length_c   1.000
_cell.angle_alpha   90.00
_cell.angle_beta   90.00
_cell.angle_gamma   90.00
#
_symmetry.space_group_name_H-M   'P 1'
#
loop_
_entity.id
_entity.type
_entity.pdbx_description
1 polymer ?
#
loop_
_entity_poly.entity_id
_entity_poly.type
_entity_poly.pdbx_seq_one_letter_code
_entity_poly.pdbx_strand_id
1 'polypeptide(L)'
;MIKMGDIYCAKCGEPWEAYGVYHGDLEPDEREKFLNGEGCPCCDFGKKCPACNGTGKQRCERCWGEGVLTFYYPERHTEPCPVCDGKGFLDEPCEKCGGSGKPGENKQEFLESALENTDEPDELLFRFL
;
A
#
# COMPACT_ATOMS: atom_id res chain seq x y z
N MET A 1 17.53 -20.71 5.69
CA MET A 1 17.19 -21.01 4.26
C MET A 1 15.99 -20.12 4.01
N ILE A 2 16.25 -18.87 3.62
CA ILE A 2 15.21 -17.84 3.52
C ILE A 2 14.19 -18.31 2.50
N LYS A 3 12.93 -18.49 2.92
CA LYS A 3 11.84 -18.80 2.00
C LYS A 3 11.62 -17.59 1.09
N MET A 4 11.40 -17.83 -0.21
CA MET A 4 10.99 -16.79 -1.16
C MET A 4 9.50 -16.43 -0.97
N GLY A 5 9.12 -16.01 0.25
CA GLY A 5 7.76 -15.60 0.59
C GLY A 5 7.60 -14.08 0.67
N ASP A 6 6.35 -13.64 0.71
CA ASP A 6 6.01 -12.24 0.96
C ASP A 6 5.91 -11.96 2.45
N ILE A 7 6.28 -10.75 2.86
CA ILE A 7 5.98 -10.15 4.17
C ILE A 7 4.84 -9.15 3.94
N TYR A 8 3.71 -9.32 4.60
CA TYR A 8 2.54 -8.46 4.43
C TYR A 8 2.61 -7.25 5.35
N CYS A 9 2.45 -6.05 4.82
CA CYS A 9 2.52 -4.82 5.62
C CYS A 9 1.52 -4.82 6.80
N ALA A 10 2.01 -4.57 8.02
CA ALA A 10 1.22 -4.51 9.26
C ALA A 10 0.11 -3.44 9.29
N LYS A 11 0.08 -2.52 8.33
CA LYS A 11 -0.96 -1.48 8.21
C LYS A 11 -1.90 -1.75 7.05
N CYS A 12 -1.37 -1.82 5.83
CA CYS A 12 -2.21 -1.88 4.64
C CYS A 12 -2.38 -3.29 4.06
N GLY A 13 -1.62 -4.27 4.53
CA GLY A 13 -1.66 -5.65 4.01
C GLY A 13 -1.06 -5.82 2.61
N GLU A 14 -0.40 -4.79 2.05
CA GLU A 14 0.33 -4.95 0.79
C GLU A 14 1.45 -6.00 0.96
N PRO A 15 1.60 -6.95 0.02
CA PRO A 15 2.68 -7.94 0.04
C PRO A 15 3.99 -7.29 -0.40
N TRP A 16 5.08 -7.65 0.29
CA TRP A 16 6.44 -7.26 -0.06
C TRP A 16 7.33 -8.48 -0.17
N GLU A 17 8.07 -8.63 -1.27
CA GLU A 17 9.01 -9.73 -1.42
C GLU A 17 10.07 -9.66 -0.30
N ALA A 18 10.20 -10.72 0.50
CA ALA A 18 11.12 -10.71 1.64
C ALA A 18 12.55 -10.37 1.22
N TYR A 19 13.04 -10.94 0.10
CA TYR A 19 14.38 -10.62 -0.39
C TYR A 19 14.53 -9.13 -0.72
N GLY A 20 13.56 -8.54 -1.40
CA GLY A 20 13.53 -7.11 -1.71
C GLY A 20 13.58 -6.23 -0.45
N VAL A 21 12.79 -6.59 0.57
CA VAL A 21 12.79 -5.91 1.88
C VAL A 21 14.20 -5.86 2.48
N TYR A 22 14.97 -6.95 2.40
CA TYR A 22 16.32 -7.00 2.99
C TYR A 22 17.42 -6.48 2.07
N HIS A 23 17.23 -6.49 0.75
CA HIS A 23 18.33 -6.34 -0.23
C HIS A 23 18.20 -5.19 -1.23
N GLY A 24 17.15 -4.36 -1.21
CA GLY A 24 17.19 -3.10 -1.97
C GLY A 24 15.89 -2.38 -2.29
N ASP A 25 14.72 -2.95 -2.00
CA ASP A 25 13.44 -2.30 -2.33
C ASP A 25 13.06 -1.21 -1.32
N LEU A 26 13.70 -1.21 -0.15
CA LEU A 26 13.50 -0.25 0.91
C LEU A 26 14.83 0.39 1.30
N GLU A 27 14.82 1.71 1.46
CA GLU A 27 15.91 2.41 2.12
C GLU A 27 16.07 1.91 3.57
N PRO A 28 17.26 2.02 4.19
CA PRO A 28 17.51 1.45 5.51
C PRO A 28 16.51 1.88 6.60
N ASP A 29 16.07 3.14 6.60
CA ASP A 29 15.10 3.67 7.57
C ASP A 29 13.66 3.24 7.25
N GLU A 30 13.32 3.08 5.98
CA GLU A 30 12.03 2.54 5.54
C GLU A 30 11.89 1.06 5.90
N ARG A 31 12.97 0.30 5.72
CA ARG A 31 13.05 -1.11 6.13
C ARG A 31 12.87 -1.25 7.64
N GLU A 32 13.51 -0.40 8.44
CA GLU A 32 13.35 -0.41 9.89
C GLU A 32 11.89 -0.17 10.30
N LYS A 33 11.26 0.88 9.76
CA LYS A 33 9.82 1.16 10.00
C LYS A 33 8.93 0.00 9.57
N PHE A 34 9.20 -0.59 8.41
CA PHE A 34 8.45 -1.72 7.89
C PHE A 34 8.55 -2.94 8.82
N LEU A 35 9.76 -3.33 9.20
CA LEU A 35 10.01 -4.47 10.09
C LEU A 35 9.54 -4.22 11.53
N ASN A 36 9.34 -2.97 11.94
CA ASN A 36 8.69 -2.60 13.20
C ASN A 36 7.16 -2.52 13.09
N GLY A 37 6.58 -2.85 11.93
CA GLY A 37 5.14 -2.84 11.72
C GLY A 37 4.52 -1.43 11.64
N GLU A 38 5.32 -0.39 11.43
CA GLU A 38 4.85 1.00 11.32
C GLU A 38 4.14 1.26 9.98
N GLY A 39 4.43 0.43 8.97
CA GLY A 39 3.79 0.46 7.66
C GLY A 39 4.81 0.40 6.54
N CYS A 40 4.37 0.59 5.30
CA CYS A 40 5.23 0.55 4.12
C CYS A 40 5.14 1.87 3.33
N PRO A 41 6.04 2.10 2.36
CA PRO A 41 5.97 3.27 1.48
C PRO A 41 4.63 3.43 0.76
N CYS A 42 3.97 2.34 0.35
CA CYS A 42 2.68 2.39 -0.37
C CYS A 42 1.57 3.05 0.45
N CYS A 43 1.53 2.79 1.76
CA CYS A 43 0.56 3.40 2.67
C CYS A 43 1.09 4.64 3.40
N ASP A 44 2.25 5.16 2.98
CA ASP A 44 2.98 6.24 3.66
C ASP A 44 3.06 5.97 5.17
N PHE A 45 3.51 4.76 5.53
CA PHE A 45 3.68 4.32 6.92
C PHE A 45 2.40 4.54 7.77
N GLY A 46 1.25 4.16 7.21
CA GLY A 46 -0.04 4.23 7.86
C GLY A 46 -0.81 5.54 7.64
N LYS A 47 -0.28 6.51 6.91
CA LYS A 47 -0.95 7.81 6.70
C LYS A 47 -2.02 7.79 5.62
N LYS A 48 -1.94 6.87 4.65
CA LYS A 48 -2.91 6.79 3.54
C LYS A 48 -3.30 5.36 3.18
N CYS A 49 -4.58 5.17 2.86
CA CYS A 49 -5.06 3.94 2.24
C CYS A 49 -4.56 3.88 0.79
N PRO A 50 -3.79 2.85 0.38
CA PRO A 50 -3.24 2.76 -0.98
C PRO A 50 -4.34 2.60 -2.04
N ALA A 51 -5.44 1.91 -1.73
CA ALA A 51 -6.53 1.67 -2.66
C ALA A 51 -7.24 2.95 -3.14
N CYS A 52 -7.31 3.98 -2.28
CA CYS A 52 -7.93 5.27 -2.61
C CYS A 52 -6.95 6.45 -2.53
N ASN A 53 -5.66 6.18 -2.39
CA ASN A 53 -4.60 7.17 -2.16
C ASN A 53 -4.98 8.24 -1.12
N GLY A 54 -5.57 7.84 0.00
CA GLY A 54 -5.94 8.77 1.09
C GLY A 54 -7.27 9.50 0.95
N THR A 55 -7.95 9.42 -0.20
CA THR A 55 -9.20 10.18 -0.42
C THR A 55 -10.40 9.67 0.38
N GLY A 56 -10.38 8.41 0.82
CA GLY A 56 -11.53 7.74 1.42
C GLY A 56 -12.62 7.37 0.41
N LYS A 57 -12.43 7.61 -0.88
CA LYS A 57 -13.46 7.43 -1.91
C LYS A 57 -13.07 6.36 -2.92
N GLN A 58 -14.06 5.78 -3.62
CA GLN A 58 -13.77 4.82 -4.67
C GLN A 58 -13.00 5.49 -5.82
N ARG A 59 -11.91 4.86 -6.25
CA ARG A 59 -11.13 5.33 -7.39
C ARG A 59 -11.97 5.21 -8.66
N CYS A 60 -12.00 6.25 -9.50
CA CYS A 60 -12.68 6.17 -10.78
C CYS A 60 -11.91 5.24 -11.72
N GLU A 61 -12.47 4.08 -12.05
CA GLU A 61 -11.83 3.07 -12.91
C GLU A 61 -11.62 3.55 -14.34
N ARG A 62 -12.41 4.53 -14.81
CA ARG A 62 -12.28 5.06 -16.17
C ARG A 62 -11.00 5.87 -16.37
N CYS A 63 -10.61 6.67 -15.38
CA CYS A 63 -9.39 7.49 -15.44
C CYS A 63 -8.29 6.99 -14.51
N TRP A 64 -8.54 5.90 -13.80
CA TRP A 64 -7.63 5.34 -12.80
C TRP A 64 -7.17 6.39 -11.79
N GLY A 65 -8.08 7.20 -11.26
CA GLY A 65 -7.72 8.17 -10.22
C GLY A 65 -7.13 9.49 -10.71
N GLU A 66 -6.73 9.60 -11.98
CA GLU A 66 -6.09 10.80 -12.52
C GLU A 66 -7.06 11.98 -12.68
N GLY A 67 -8.36 11.69 -12.75
CA GLY A 67 -9.39 12.70 -13.03
C GLY A 67 -9.45 13.13 -14.49
N VAL A 68 -8.51 12.71 -15.33
CA VAL A 68 -8.44 13.06 -16.75
C VAL A 68 -8.27 11.83 -17.64
N LEU A 69 -8.62 11.97 -18.91
CA LEU A 69 -8.28 11.02 -19.96
C LEU A 69 -7.24 11.66 -20.87
N THR A 70 -6.16 10.94 -21.17
CA THR A 70 -5.13 11.39 -22.12
C THR A 70 -5.37 10.77 -23.48
N PHE A 71 -5.52 11.61 -24.49
CA PHE A 71 -5.63 11.22 -25.89
C PHE A 71 -4.31 11.50 -26.59
N TYR A 72 -3.84 10.56 -27.40
CA TYR A 72 -2.54 10.66 -28.07
C TYR A 72 -2.64 11.05 -29.55
N TYR A 73 -3.84 11.04 -30.13
CA TYR A 73 -4.07 11.31 -31.55
C TYR A 73 -5.30 12.23 -31.74
N PRO A 74 -5.27 13.18 -32.69
CA PRO A 74 -4.17 13.54 -33.60
C PRO A 74 -3.01 14.29 -32.91
N GLU A 75 -3.28 15.00 -31.82
CA GLU A 75 -2.28 15.63 -30.95
C GLU A 75 -2.52 15.22 -29.50
N ARG A 76 -1.46 15.20 -28.67
CA ARG A 76 -1.59 14.84 -27.26
C ARG A 76 -2.37 15.92 -26.52
N HIS A 77 -3.52 15.57 -25.96
CA HIS A 77 -4.30 16.44 -25.09
C HIS A 77 -4.98 15.65 -23.97
N THR A 78 -5.44 16.35 -22.94
CA THR A 78 -6.18 15.78 -21.82
C THR A 78 -7.56 16.39 -21.72
N GLU A 79 -8.54 15.58 -21.34
CA GLU A 79 -9.89 16.04 -21.06
C GLU A 79 -10.31 15.58 -19.66
N PRO A 80 -11.18 16.34 -18.95
CA PRO A 80 -11.78 15.87 -17.71
C PRO A 80 -12.48 14.53 -17.90
N CYS A 81 -12.30 13.61 -16.97
CA CYS A 81 -12.97 12.32 -17.03
C CYS A 81 -14.48 12.52 -16.86
N PRO A 82 -15.32 12.09 -17.82
CA PRO A 82 -16.76 12.34 -17.79
C PRO A 82 -17.53 11.47 -16.80
N VAL A 83 -16.86 10.52 -16.13
CA VAL A 83 -17.48 9.65 -15.11
C VAL A 83 -17.34 10.24 -13.71
N CYS A 84 -16.24 10.94 -13.44
CA CYS A 84 -15.98 11.53 -12.13
C CYS A 84 -15.89 13.06 -12.18
N ASP A 85 -16.27 13.67 -13.32
CA ASP A 85 -16.24 15.12 -13.55
C ASP A 85 -14.90 15.77 -13.16
N GLY A 86 -13.78 15.14 -13.55
CA GLY A 86 -12.45 15.66 -13.23
C GLY A 86 -11.90 15.30 -11.84
N LYS A 87 -12.70 14.70 -10.95
CA LYS A 87 -12.30 14.48 -9.53
C LYS A 87 -11.28 13.34 -9.34
N GLY A 88 -11.30 12.34 -10.22
CA GLY A 88 -10.51 11.11 -10.08
C GLY A 88 -11.15 10.04 -9.19
N PHE A 89 -12.20 10.37 -8.45
CA PHE A 89 -12.90 9.46 -7.55
C PHE A 89 -14.42 9.60 -7.68
N LEU A 90 -15.14 8.56 -7.30
CA LEU A 90 -16.60 8.53 -7.17
C LEU A 90 -17.01 8.95 -5.75
N ASP A 91 -18.30 9.18 -5.49
CA ASP A 91 -18.76 9.66 -4.19
C ASP A 91 -18.95 8.53 -3.16
N GLU A 92 -18.97 7.28 -3.61
CA GLU A 92 -19.02 6.10 -2.77
C GLU A 92 -17.76 5.97 -1.91
N PRO A 93 -17.90 5.54 -0.64
CA PRO A 93 -16.76 5.32 0.23
C PRO A 93 -15.88 4.18 -0.28
N CYS A 94 -14.57 4.31 -0.07
CA CYS A 94 -13.61 3.26 -0.37
C CYS A 94 -13.86 2.04 0.50
N GLU A 95 -14.09 0.88 -0.14
CA GLU A 95 -14.41 -0.38 0.53
C GLU A 95 -13.28 -0.89 1.44
N LYS A 96 -12.02 -0.59 1.09
CA LYS A 96 -10.84 -1.03 1.86
C LYS A 96 -10.65 -0.26 3.16
N CYS A 97 -10.99 1.03 3.20
CA CYS A 97 -10.80 1.88 4.39
C CYS A 97 -12.10 2.38 5.02
N GLY A 98 -13.25 1.96 4.49
CA GLY A 98 -14.58 2.38 4.96
C GLY A 98 -14.80 3.88 4.92
N GLY A 99 -14.15 4.61 4.01
CA GLY A 99 -14.26 6.07 3.93
C GLY A 99 -13.18 6.86 4.68
N SER A 100 -12.37 6.22 5.52
CA SER A 100 -11.42 6.94 6.40
C SER A 100 -10.21 7.54 5.69
N GLY A 101 -9.88 7.04 4.50
CA GLY A 101 -8.65 7.38 3.79
C GLY A 101 -7.38 6.83 4.43
N LYS A 102 -7.47 6.03 5.50
CA LYS A 102 -6.32 5.43 6.20
C LYS A 102 -6.39 3.90 6.14
N PRO A 103 -5.25 3.20 6.12
CA PRO A 103 -5.26 1.75 6.19
C PRO A 103 -5.71 1.28 7.58
N GLY A 104 -6.16 0.03 7.67
CA GLY A 104 -6.47 -0.63 8.94
C GLY A 104 -5.22 -1.07 9.70
N GLU A 105 -5.36 -2.09 10.54
CA GLU A 105 -4.23 -2.82 11.13
C GLU A 105 -4.27 -4.28 10.64
N ASN A 106 -3.10 -4.81 10.30
CA ASN A 106 -2.89 -6.19 9.87
C ASN A 106 -1.70 -6.85 10.59
N LYS A 107 -1.64 -6.65 11.91
CA LYS A 107 -0.50 -7.05 12.75
C LYS A 107 -0.26 -8.56 12.77
N GLN A 108 -1.34 -9.35 12.77
CA GLN A 108 -1.23 -10.80 12.84
C GLN A 108 -0.59 -11.38 11.58
N GLU A 109 -1.12 -11.06 10.39
CA GLU A 109 -0.59 -11.56 9.12
C GLU A 109 0.83 -11.03 8.86
N PHE A 110 1.12 -9.79 9.26
CA PHE A 110 2.49 -9.28 9.26
C PHE A 110 3.42 -10.14 10.12
N LEU A 111 3.05 -10.41 11.38
CA LEU A 111 3.91 -11.16 12.30
C LEU A 111 4.14 -12.58 11.78
N GLU A 112 3.08 -13.27 11.35
CA GLU A 112 3.16 -14.62 10.78
C GLU A 112 4.08 -14.64 9.56
N SER A 113 3.88 -13.74 8.59
CA SER A 113 4.71 -13.68 7.39
C SER A 113 6.16 -13.22 7.66
N ALA A 114 6.39 -12.29 8.57
CA ALA A 114 7.74 -11.87 8.95
C ALA A 114 8.52 -12.99 9.65
N LEU A 115 7.87 -13.76 10.53
CA LEU A 115 8.48 -14.92 11.21
C LEU A 115 8.84 -16.05 10.25
N GLU A 116 8.07 -16.25 9.19
CA GLU A 116 8.37 -17.25 8.17
C GLU A 116 9.55 -16.89 7.27
N ASN A 117 9.88 -15.59 7.16
CA ASN A 117 10.87 -15.06 6.23
C ASN A 117 12.12 -14.50 6.93
N THR A 118 12.27 -14.70 8.24
CA THR A 118 13.49 -14.38 9.00
C THR A 118 14.31 -15.64 9.27
N ASP A 119 15.63 -15.53 9.27
CA ASP A 119 16.51 -16.59 9.79
C ASP A 119 16.64 -16.52 11.34
N GLU A 120 16.10 -15.46 11.99
CA GLU A 120 16.17 -15.21 13.44
C GLU A 120 14.76 -14.89 14.03
N PRO A 121 13.89 -15.89 14.20
CA PRO A 121 12.48 -15.69 14.60
C PRO A 121 12.31 -15.22 16.04
N ASP A 122 13.22 -15.59 16.95
CA ASP A 122 13.13 -15.24 18.37
C ASP A 122 13.29 -13.73 18.59
N GLU A 123 14.15 -13.04 17.83
CA GLU A 123 14.33 -11.58 17.93
C GLU A 123 13.09 -10.80 17.50
N LEU A 124 12.39 -11.28 16.46
CA LEU A 124 11.15 -10.67 16.00
C LEU A 124 10.03 -10.87 17.02
N LEU A 125 9.95 -12.04 17.66
CA LEU A 125 8.95 -12.30 18.70
C LEU A 125 9.08 -11.32 19.88
N PHE A 126 10.31 -11.04 20.34
CA PHE A 126 10.56 -10.09 21.42
C PHE A 126 10.22 -8.63 21.09
N ARG A 127 10.24 -8.24 19.81
CA ARG A 127 9.88 -6.87 19.39
C ARG A 127 8.38 -6.58 19.45
N PHE A 128 7.55 -7.63 19.43
CA PHE A 128 6.09 -7.52 19.35
C PHE A 128 5.35 -8.06 20.59
N LEU A 129 6.08 -8.46 21.63
CA LEU A 129 5.58 -8.76 22.99
C LEU A 129 5.61 -7.50 23.88
#